data_AF-G1N3V2-F1
#
_entry.id   AF-G1N3V2-F1
#
_cell.length_a   1.000
_cell.length_b   1.000
_cell.length_c   1.000
_cell.angle_alpha   90.00
_cell.angle_beta   90.00
_cell.angle_gamma   90.00
#
_symmetry.space_group_name_H-M   'P 1'
#
loop_
_entity.id
_entity.type
_entity.pdbx_description
1 polymer ?
#
loop_
_entity_poly.entity_id
_entity_poly.type
_entity_poly.pdbx_seq_one_letter_code
_entity_poly.pdbx_strand_id
1 'polypeptide(L)'
;LQRCLIKYFILQISPVRMMERSIHSAKYIFVENLYRSGKMPEVDYVVLSEWFDWIQNNTDVSVDLIVYLQTSPKVCYERLKRRCREEEKIIPLEYLEAIHQLYEEWLIKHTLFKVSCPVLVIGADHDMQKMIEKYEENRDQILSPCNMQQHL
;
A
#
# COMPACT_ATOMS: atom_id res chain seq x y z
N LEU A 1 -1.08 -48.75 -11.40
CA LEU A 1 -0.99 -48.16 -10.04
C LEU A 1 -0.32 -46.80 -10.15
N GLN A 2 -1.17 -45.84 -10.49
CA GLN A 2 -0.92 -44.45 -10.78
C GLN A 2 -0.85 -43.70 -9.45
N ARG A 3 0.31 -43.14 -9.11
CA ARG A 3 0.45 -42.08 -8.10
C ARG A 3 1.66 -41.21 -8.45
N CYS A 4 1.52 -40.53 -9.60
CA CYS A 4 2.28 -39.32 -9.87
C CYS A 4 1.59 -38.21 -9.06
N LEU A 5 2.02 -38.03 -7.80
CA LEU A 5 1.69 -36.83 -7.03
C LEU A 5 2.57 -35.72 -7.59
N ILE A 6 2.09 -35.08 -8.64
CA ILE A 6 2.58 -33.79 -9.10
C ILE A 6 2.41 -32.85 -7.90
N LYS A 7 3.51 -32.61 -7.19
CA LYS A 7 3.69 -31.51 -6.24
C LYS A 7 3.10 -30.29 -6.92
N TYR A 8 2.08 -29.69 -6.32
CA TYR A 8 1.43 -28.44 -6.71
C TYR A 8 2.46 -27.42 -7.22
N PHE A 9 2.74 -27.47 -8.51
CA PHE A 9 3.40 -26.40 -9.23
C PHE A 9 2.24 -25.49 -9.60
N ILE A 10 1.96 -24.50 -8.76
CA ILE A 10 1.17 -23.35 -9.19
C ILE A 10 1.98 -22.77 -10.34
N LEU A 11 1.58 -23.09 -11.57
CA LEU A 11 2.08 -22.45 -12.78
C LEU A 11 1.66 -20.99 -12.64
N GLN A 12 2.57 -20.11 -12.17
CA GLN A 12 2.36 -18.68 -12.32
C GLN A 12 2.30 -18.40 -13.83
N ILE A 13 1.10 -18.09 -14.31
CA ILE A 13 0.80 -17.93 -15.74
C ILE A 13 1.43 -16.62 -16.27
N SER A 14 1.75 -15.67 -15.39
CA SER A 14 2.40 -14.40 -15.70
C SER A 14 3.40 -13.96 -14.60
N PRO A 15 4.44 -13.18 -14.95
CA PRO A 15 5.38 -12.65 -13.98
C PRO A 15 4.71 -11.61 -13.08
N VAL A 16 4.81 -11.78 -11.76
CA VAL A 16 4.33 -10.80 -10.77
C VAL A 16 5.39 -9.71 -10.57
N ARG A 17 4.98 -8.44 -10.66
CA ARG A 17 5.79 -7.28 -10.33
C ARG A 17 5.32 -6.69 -9.01
N MET A 18 6.18 -6.70 -8.01
CA MET A 18 5.92 -6.06 -6.72
C MET A 18 6.55 -4.68 -6.69
N MET A 19 5.81 -3.71 -6.15
CA MET A 19 6.28 -2.35 -5.95
C MET A 19 6.13 -1.98 -4.48
N GLU A 20 7.16 -1.37 -3.90
CA GLU A 20 7.01 -0.70 -2.62
C GLU A 20 6.33 0.64 -2.88
N ARG A 21 5.10 0.79 -2.38
CA ARG A 21 4.24 1.96 -2.65
C ARG A 21 3.88 2.10 -4.14
N SER A 22 3.21 3.20 -4.48
CA SER A 22 2.79 3.52 -5.84
C SER A 22 2.70 5.03 -6.05
N ILE A 23 2.57 5.47 -7.31
CA ILE A 23 2.31 6.88 -7.64
C ILE A 23 1.03 7.40 -6.97
N HIS A 24 0.01 6.54 -6.84
CA HIS A 24 -1.22 6.85 -6.12
C HIS A 24 -0.94 7.19 -4.66
N SER A 25 -0.14 6.39 -3.95
CA SER A 25 0.23 6.71 -2.57
C SER A 25 1.06 7.99 -2.46
N ALA A 26 1.90 8.30 -3.45
CA ALA A 26 2.66 9.56 -3.47
C ALA A 26 1.71 10.77 -3.50
N LYS A 27 0.70 10.74 -4.38
CA LYS A 27 -0.29 11.81 -4.51
C LYS A 27 -1.29 11.84 -3.35
N TYR A 28 -1.99 10.74 -3.11
CA TYR A 28 -3.13 10.67 -2.20
C TYR A 28 -2.75 10.67 -0.73
N ILE A 29 -1.52 10.31 -0.40
CA ILE A 29 -1.07 10.29 1.00
C ILE A 29 -0.09 11.42 1.26
N PHE A 30 1.05 11.43 0.57
CA PHE A 30 2.14 12.36 0.95
C PHE A 30 1.88 13.79 0.47
N VAL A 31 1.53 13.97 -0.80
CA VAL A 31 1.20 15.30 -1.35
C VAL A 31 -0.06 15.86 -0.67
N GLU A 32 -1.09 15.04 -0.48
CA GLU A 32 -2.30 15.43 0.26
C GLU A 32 -1.98 15.85 1.71
N ASN A 33 -1.16 15.07 2.43
CA ASN A 33 -0.76 15.42 3.80
C ASN A 33 0.05 16.72 3.87
N LEU A 34 0.98 16.93 2.92
CA LEU A 34 1.75 18.17 2.85
C LEU A 34 0.85 19.38 2.62
N TYR A 35 -0.15 19.25 1.75
CA TYR A 35 -1.14 20.29 1.50
C TYR A 35 -2.03 20.56 2.71
N ARG A 36 -2.63 19.52 3.31
CA ARG A 36 -3.48 19.64 4.51
C ARG A 36 -2.75 20.20 5.73
N SER A 37 -1.45 19.90 5.86
CA SER A 37 -0.62 20.43 6.95
C SER A 37 -0.11 21.86 6.71
N GLY A 38 -0.49 22.50 5.60
CA GLY A 38 -0.06 23.85 5.25
C GLY A 38 1.42 23.96 4.90
N LYS A 39 2.10 22.82 4.65
CA LYS A 39 3.53 22.76 4.32
C LYS A 39 3.78 22.84 2.81
N MET A 40 2.74 22.70 2.00
CA MET A 40 2.79 22.82 0.55
C MET A 40 1.91 23.99 0.11
N PRO A 41 2.47 24.98 -0.61
CA PRO A 41 1.70 26.02 -1.28
C PRO A 41 0.66 25.45 -2.25
N GLU A 42 -0.47 26.13 -2.41
CA GLU A 42 -1.54 25.71 -3.32
C GLU A 42 -1.04 25.56 -4.76
N VAL A 43 -0.19 26.48 -5.23
CA VAL A 43 0.40 26.41 -6.57
C VAL A 43 1.18 25.11 -6.80
N ASP A 44 1.99 24.69 -5.83
CA ASP A 44 2.78 23.46 -5.93
C ASP A 44 1.85 22.23 -5.92
N TYR A 45 0.80 22.26 -5.10
CA TYR A 45 -0.20 21.21 -5.05
C TYR A 45 -0.94 21.06 -6.39
N VAL A 46 -1.35 22.17 -7.01
CA VAL A 46 -2.02 22.18 -8.32
C VAL A 46 -1.10 21.62 -9.40
N VAL A 47 0.15 22.13 -9.49
CA VAL A 47 1.13 21.65 -10.47
C VAL A 47 1.35 20.14 -10.32
N LEU A 48 1.60 19.64 -9.10
CA LEU A 48 1.78 18.20 -8.87
C LEU A 48 0.52 17.37 -9.20
N SER A 49 -0.68 17.96 -9.04
CA SER A 49 -1.93 17.31 -9.44
C SER A 49 -2.03 17.17 -10.95
N GLU A 50 -1.73 18.22 -11.71
CA GLU A 50 -1.75 18.19 -13.18
C GLU A 50 -0.73 17.19 -13.72
N TRP A 51 0.47 17.14 -13.14
CA TRP A 51 1.48 16.14 -13.51
C TRP A 51 1.00 14.71 -13.21
N PHE A 52 0.37 14.49 -12.06
CA PHE A 52 -0.18 13.19 -11.70
C PHE A 52 -1.27 12.74 -12.69
N ASP A 53 -2.18 13.63 -13.07
CA ASP A 53 -3.23 13.35 -14.04
C ASP A 53 -2.65 13.08 -15.44
N TRP A 54 -1.63 13.85 -15.84
CA TRP A 54 -0.93 13.59 -17.09
C TRP A 54 -0.28 12.20 -17.08
N ILE A 55 0.40 11.80 -15.99
CA ILE A 55 1.03 10.48 -15.90
C ILE A 55 -0.03 9.37 -15.98
N GLN A 56 -1.14 9.48 -15.25
CA GLN A 56 -2.23 8.50 -15.29
C GLN A 56 -2.82 8.31 -16.70
N ASN A 57 -2.93 9.40 -17.46
CA ASN A 57 -3.52 9.37 -18.80
C ASN A 57 -2.54 8.90 -19.90
N ASN A 58 -1.24 9.06 -19.68
CA ASN A 58 -0.22 8.83 -20.71
C ASN A 58 0.71 7.64 -20.43
N THR A 59 0.69 7.09 -19.21
CA THR A 59 1.56 5.99 -18.79
C THR A 59 0.73 4.89 -18.13
N ASP A 60 1.07 3.62 -18.41
CA ASP A 60 0.46 2.49 -17.70
C ASP A 60 0.99 2.43 -16.26
N VAL A 61 0.18 2.93 -15.34
CA VAL A 61 0.39 2.87 -13.88
C VAL A 61 -0.68 2.02 -13.19
N SER A 62 -1.34 1.14 -13.95
CA SER A 62 -2.37 0.25 -13.43
C SER A 62 -1.79 -0.74 -12.42
N VAL A 63 -2.62 -1.13 -11.46
CA VAL A 63 -2.26 -2.07 -10.39
C VAL A 63 -3.40 -3.08 -10.26
N ASP A 64 -3.06 -4.37 -10.23
CA ASP A 64 -4.05 -5.44 -10.13
C ASP A 64 -4.55 -5.68 -8.69
N LEU A 65 -3.69 -5.40 -7.70
CA LEU A 65 -3.95 -5.63 -6.28
C LEU A 65 -3.13 -4.65 -5.43
N ILE A 66 -3.77 -4.01 -4.45
CA ILE A 66 -3.07 -3.28 -3.39
C ILE A 66 -3.00 -4.18 -2.16
N VAL A 67 -1.79 -4.44 -1.67
CA VAL A 67 -1.58 -5.10 -0.37
C VAL A 67 -1.32 -4.02 0.69
N TYR A 68 -2.30 -3.80 1.56
CA TYR A 68 -2.21 -2.80 2.63
C TYR A 68 -1.77 -3.43 3.95
N LEU A 69 -0.51 -3.17 4.33
CA LEU A 69 0.05 -3.57 5.62
C LEU A 69 -0.38 -2.59 6.72
N GLN A 70 -1.58 -2.80 7.24
CA GLN A 70 -2.19 -1.92 8.24
C GLN A 70 -1.48 -2.05 9.59
N THR A 71 -0.85 -0.98 10.06
CA THR A 71 -0.17 -0.92 11.37
C THR A 71 -0.68 0.29 12.13
N SER A 72 -0.85 0.16 13.45
CA SER A 72 -1.19 1.28 14.31
C SER A 72 -0.07 2.35 14.31
N PRO A 73 -0.41 3.66 14.40
CA PRO A 73 0.60 4.72 14.43
C PRO A 73 1.63 4.56 15.56
N LYS A 74 1.20 4.06 16.72
CA LYS A 74 2.07 3.81 17.89
C LYS A 74 3.12 2.74 17.59
N VAL A 75 2.71 1.60 17.03
CA VAL A 75 3.66 0.53 16.65
C VAL A 75 4.59 1.00 15.54
N CYS A 76 4.07 1.77 14.56
CA CYS A 76 4.89 2.38 13.51
C CYS A 76 5.96 3.31 14.11
N TYR A 77 5.57 4.16 15.06
CA TYR A 77 6.46 5.09 15.76
C TYR A 77 7.55 4.38 16.55
N GLU A 78 7.21 3.31 17.28
CA GLU A 78 8.19 2.48 17.98
C GLU A 78 9.19 1.81 17.03
N ARG A 79 8.73 1.32 15.87
CA ARG A 79 9.58 0.74 14.84
C ARG A 79 10.52 1.79 14.24
N LEU A 80 10.03 2.99 14.00
CA LEU A 80 10.79 4.12 13.48
C LEU A 80 11.89 4.53 14.47
N LYS A 81 11.55 4.63 15.77
CA LYS A 81 12.55 4.85 16.83
C LYS A 81 13.62 3.77 16.87
N ARG A 82 13.24 2.49 16.71
CA ARG A 82 14.18 1.37 16.71
C ARG A 82 15.14 1.37 15.51
N ARG A 83 14.69 1.90 14.35
CA ARG A 83 15.52 2.02 13.14
C ARG A 83 16.62 3.08 13.28
N CYS A 84 16.46 4.05 14.17
CA CYS A 84 17.48 5.05 14.53
C CYS A 84 18.08 5.82 13.34
N ARG A 85 17.31 6.11 12.29
CA ARG A 85 17.76 6.99 11.19
C ARG A 85 17.73 8.44 11.65
N GLU A 86 18.78 9.20 11.39
CA GLU A 86 18.93 10.58 11.85
C GLU A 86 17.81 11.48 11.32
N GLU A 87 17.45 11.31 10.05
CA GLU A 87 16.37 12.04 9.38
C GLU A 87 14.96 11.70 9.90
N GLU A 88 14.79 10.53 10.53
CA GLU A 88 13.50 10.08 11.05
C GLU A 88 13.28 10.47 12.53
N LYS A 89 14.33 10.84 13.29
CA LYS A 89 14.23 11.20 14.72
C LYS A 89 13.27 12.36 15.02
N ILE A 90 13.05 13.23 14.05
CA ILE A 90 12.25 14.45 14.19
C ILE A 90 10.78 14.19 13.84
N ILE A 91 10.42 13.00 13.33
CA ILE A 91 9.06 12.69 12.90
C ILE A 91 8.14 12.57 14.13
N PRO A 92 7.15 13.47 14.30
CA PRO A 92 6.24 13.45 15.43
C PRO A 92 5.19 12.33 15.26
N LEU A 93 4.61 11.85 16.37
CA LEU A 93 3.59 10.80 16.31
C LEU A 93 2.35 11.28 15.54
N GLU A 94 2.00 12.55 15.70
CA GLU A 94 0.89 13.23 15.05
C GLU A 94 1.00 13.18 13.51
N TYR A 95 2.23 13.20 12.98
CA TYR A 95 2.45 13.03 11.54
C TYR A 95 2.09 11.61 11.10
N LEU A 96 2.48 10.58 11.88
CA LEU A 96 2.15 9.20 11.57
C LEU A 96 0.65 8.93 11.70
N GLU A 97 -0.02 9.57 12.66
CA GLU A 97 -1.47 9.51 12.82
C GLU A 97 -2.19 10.14 11.62
N ALA A 98 -1.74 11.29 11.13
CA ALA A 98 -2.30 11.94 9.93
C ALA A 98 -2.13 11.06 8.68
N ILE A 99 -0.94 10.48 8.48
CA ILE A 99 -0.68 9.56 7.37
C ILE A 99 -1.55 8.31 7.46
N HIS A 100 -1.69 7.74 8.66
CA HIS A 100 -2.56 6.57 8.89
C HIS A 100 -4.01 6.90 8.55
N GLN A 101 -4.54 8.03 9.00
CA GLN A 101 -5.91 8.45 8.69
C GLN A 101 -6.15 8.59 7.18
N LEU A 102 -5.20 9.14 6.43
CA LEU A 102 -5.31 9.24 4.97
C LEU A 102 -5.37 7.86 4.30
N TYR A 103 -4.59 6.89 4.77
CA TYR A 103 -4.68 5.52 4.26
C TYR A 103 -6.03 4.87 4.63
N GLU A 104 -6.54 5.07 5.83
CA GLU A 104 -7.85 4.54 6.24
C GLU A 104 -9.00 5.16 5.41
N GLU A 105 -8.95 6.48 5.17
CA GLU A 105 -9.93 7.18 4.34
C GLU A 105 -9.88 6.75 2.88
N TRP A 106 -8.69 6.44 2.37
CA TRP A 106 -8.50 5.99 1.00
C TRP A 106 -8.83 4.50 0.82
N LEU A 107 -8.14 3.61 1.53
CA LEU A 107 -8.12 2.17 1.26
C LEU A 107 -9.18 1.36 2.01
N ILE A 108 -9.77 1.91 3.07
CA ILE A 108 -10.76 1.19 3.89
C ILE A 108 -12.15 1.82 3.72
N LYS A 109 -12.26 3.13 3.93
CA LYS A 109 -13.55 3.84 3.86
C LYS A 109 -13.96 4.22 2.44
N HIS A 110 -12.99 4.30 1.53
CA HIS A 110 -13.17 4.74 0.14
C HIS A 110 -13.85 6.11 0.03
N THR A 111 -13.60 6.99 1.00
CA THR A 111 -14.28 8.30 1.11
C THR A 111 -13.52 9.41 0.42
N LEU A 112 -12.19 9.30 0.31
CA LEU A 112 -11.36 10.42 -0.12
C LEU A 112 -10.91 10.34 -1.58
N PHE A 113 -10.46 9.16 -2.01
CA PHE A 113 -9.98 8.92 -3.37
C PHE A 113 -10.53 7.61 -3.90
N LYS A 114 -10.69 7.52 -5.23
CA LYS A 114 -11.14 6.29 -5.87
C LYS A 114 -10.08 5.20 -5.69
N VAL A 115 -10.55 4.01 -5.34
CA VAL A 115 -9.75 2.79 -5.32
C VAL A 115 -10.04 2.03 -6.62
N SER A 116 -9.01 1.86 -7.45
CA SER A 116 -9.15 1.30 -8.80
C SER A 116 -9.02 -0.23 -8.87
N CYS A 117 -8.59 -0.87 -7.79
CA CYS A 117 -8.33 -2.30 -7.73
C CYS A 117 -8.65 -2.88 -6.34
N PRO A 118 -8.78 -4.21 -6.19
CA PRO A 118 -8.98 -4.83 -4.89
C PRO A 118 -7.88 -4.45 -3.89
N VAL A 119 -8.25 -4.38 -2.61
CA VAL A 119 -7.33 -4.10 -1.49
C VAL A 119 -7.32 -5.31 -0.57
N LEU A 120 -6.16 -5.93 -0.39
CA LEU A 120 -5.91 -6.97 0.59
C LEU A 120 -5.31 -6.33 1.85
N VAL A 121 -6.06 -6.32 2.94
CA VAL A 121 -5.63 -5.73 4.21
C VAL A 121 -5.00 -6.79 5.11
N ILE A 122 -3.75 -6.57 5.51
CA ILE A 122 -3.02 -7.46 6.41
C ILE A 122 -2.61 -6.66 7.65
N GLY A 123 -3.16 -7.03 8.80
CA GLY A 123 -2.77 -6.43 10.08
C GLY A 123 -1.30 -6.71 10.40
N ALA A 124 -0.50 -5.65 10.51
CA ALA A 124 0.95 -5.70 10.53
C ALA A 124 1.56 -5.20 11.85
N ASP A 125 0.80 -5.19 12.96
CA ASP A 125 1.31 -4.83 14.30
C ASP A 125 2.18 -5.92 14.95
N HIS A 126 2.35 -7.09 14.31
CA HIS A 126 3.07 -8.23 14.88
C HIS A 126 4.58 -8.22 14.58
N ASP A 127 5.32 -9.15 15.20
CA ASP A 127 6.73 -9.40 14.89
C ASP A 127 6.93 -10.06 13.52
N MET A 128 8.21 -10.19 13.11
CA MET A 128 8.57 -10.74 11.81
C MET A 128 8.11 -12.19 11.63
N GLN A 129 8.15 -13.02 12.67
CA GLN A 129 7.76 -14.43 12.58
C GLN A 129 6.27 -14.53 12.27
N LYS A 130 5.44 -13.78 12.99
CA LYS A 130 4.01 -13.74 12.75
C LYS A 130 3.67 -13.10 11.40
N MET A 131 4.46 -12.14 10.93
CA MET A 131 4.27 -11.56 9.60
C MET A 131 4.57 -12.55 8.47
N ILE A 132 5.54 -13.46 8.65
CA ILE A 132 5.81 -14.54 7.70
C ILE A 132 4.62 -15.50 7.64
N GLU A 133 4.04 -15.87 8.78
CA GLU A 133 2.82 -16.71 8.81
C GLU A 133 1.67 -16.05 8.04
N LYS A 134 1.41 -14.76 8.30
CA LYS A 134 0.37 -14.01 7.58
C LYS A 134 0.65 -13.91 6.08
N TYR A 135 1.91 -13.77 5.69
CA TYR A 135 2.28 -13.79 4.27
C TYR A 135 1.96 -15.15 3.64
N GLU A 136 2.34 -16.25 4.28
CA GLU A 136 2.07 -17.60 3.76
C GLU A 136 0.57 -17.88 3.65
N GLU A 137 -0.23 -17.45 4.64
CA GLU A 137 -1.70 -17.55 4.62
C GLU A 137 -2.33 -16.80 3.43
N ASN A 138 -1.71 -15.70 2.98
CA ASN A 138 -2.21 -14.86 1.91
C ASN A 138 -1.44 -15.01 0.58
N ARG A 139 -0.45 -15.92 0.54
CA ARG A 139 0.51 -16.04 -0.56
C ARG A 139 -0.17 -16.24 -1.91
N ASP A 140 -1.19 -17.10 -1.96
CA ASP A 140 -1.89 -17.40 -3.20
C ASP A 140 -2.71 -16.21 -3.70
N GLN A 141 -3.31 -15.42 -2.80
CA GLN A 141 -4.03 -14.19 -3.17
C GLN A 141 -3.07 -13.11 -3.69
N ILE A 142 -1.90 -12.97 -3.05
CA ILE A 142 -0.87 -11.99 -3.44
C ILE A 142 -0.26 -12.33 -4.80
N LEU A 143 0.03 -13.61 -5.05
CA LEU A 143 0.74 -14.07 -6.24
C LEU A 143 -0.19 -14.45 -7.41
N SER A 144 -1.49 -14.64 -7.17
CA SER A 144 -2.49 -15.02 -8.17
C SER A 144 -3.82 -14.27 -7.96
N PRO A 145 -3.88 -12.95 -8.22
CA PRO A 145 -5.09 -12.14 -8.00
C PRO A 145 -6.28 -12.48 -8.92
N CYS A 146 -6.10 -13.37 -9.92
CA CYS A 146 -7.12 -13.75 -10.92
C CYS A 146 -8.47 -14.23 -10.34
N ASN A 147 -8.53 -14.65 -9.08
CA ASN A 147 -9.77 -15.15 -8.46
C ASN A 147 -10.65 -14.07 -7.81
N MET A 148 -10.26 -12.79 -7.81
CA MET A 148 -10.99 -11.72 -7.12
C MET A 148 -12.01 -10.96 -8.01
N GLN A 149 -12.07 -11.23 -9.31
CA GLN A 149 -12.97 -10.53 -10.25
C GLN A 149 -14.44 -11.02 -10.24
N GLN A 150 -14.83 -11.96 -9.38
CA GLN A 150 -16.21 -12.50 -9.36
C GLN A 150 -17.21 -11.73 -8.47
N HIS A 151 -16.81 -10.67 -7.77
CA HIS A 151 -17.69 -9.93 -6.86
C HIS A 151 -17.58 -8.40 -6.94
N LEU A 152 -17.50 -7.85 -8.15
CA LEU A 152 -17.83 -6.44 -8.41
C LEU A 152 -19.14 -6.35 -9.20
#